data_AF-A0A7W7PXV6-F1
#
_entry.id   AF-A0A7W7PXV6-F1
#
_cell.length_a   1.000
_cell.length_b   1.000
_cell.length_c   1.000
_cell.angle_alpha   90.00
_cell.angle_beta   90.00
_cell.angle_gamma   90.00
#
_symmetry.space_group_name_H-M   'P 1'
#
loop_
_entity.id
_entity.type
_entity.pdbx_description
1 polymer ?
#
loop_
_entity_poly.entity_id
_entity_poly.type
_entity_poly.pdbx_seq_one_letter_code
_entity_poly.pdbx_strand_id
1 'polypeptide(L)'
;MSHASLSPAIDHPAPTTTQAAAPPAELSLEERLALVNAAMTARLDEAAVAYEVNTAHIPTKPVDLADVVTVPLTPTLQPPPASYPTPVAALLQRAHHRLLTGSWCSGALVDEDGARCMLGAIRAEARGDKGLEASAASVLLDAIRREFGDDVDSVPSFNDAHGSARVPLRMVDQAASLADARGL
;
A
#
# COMPACT_ATOMS: atom_id res chain seq x y z
N MET A 1 -52.14 89.74 -4.71
CA MET A 1 -52.92 88.68 -4.05
C MET A 1 -52.14 87.39 -4.22
N SER A 2 -51.35 87.03 -3.20
CA SER A 2 -50.44 85.89 -3.24
C SER A 2 -51.19 84.63 -2.82
N HIS A 3 -51.23 83.63 -3.70
CA HIS A 3 -51.75 82.31 -3.38
C HIS A 3 -50.67 81.51 -2.64
N ALA A 4 -50.90 81.23 -1.36
CA ALA A 4 -50.12 80.27 -0.58
C ALA A 4 -50.68 78.86 -0.84
N SER A 5 -49.90 77.99 -1.46
CA SER A 5 -50.21 76.57 -1.60
C SER A 5 -49.62 75.82 -0.41
N LEU A 6 -50.46 75.22 0.43
CA LEU A 6 -50.06 74.30 1.49
C LEU A 6 -49.93 72.90 0.88
N SER A 7 -48.71 72.39 0.76
CA SER A 7 -48.45 70.99 0.42
C SER A 7 -48.63 70.09 1.65
N PRO A 8 -49.25 68.91 1.51
CA PRO A 8 -49.34 67.95 2.62
C PRO A 8 -47.99 67.27 2.84
N ALA A 9 -47.59 67.14 4.11
CA ALA A 9 -46.46 66.32 4.51
C ALA A 9 -46.80 64.84 4.27
N ILE A 10 -45.98 64.16 3.46
CA ILE A 10 -46.03 62.71 3.33
C ILE A 10 -45.18 62.16 4.48
N ASP A 11 -45.84 61.55 5.46
CA ASP A 11 -45.18 60.74 6.49
C ASP A 11 -44.47 59.56 5.80
N HIS A 12 -43.14 59.52 5.89
CA HIS A 12 -42.37 58.37 5.47
C HIS A 12 -42.57 57.23 6.47
N PRO A 13 -42.98 56.02 6.04
CA PRO A 13 -43.02 54.86 6.93
C PRO A 13 -41.61 54.54 7.40
N ALA A 14 -41.44 54.42 8.72
CA ALA A 14 -40.19 54.01 9.34
C ALA A 14 -39.73 52.66 8.78
N PRO A 15 -38.43 52.46 8.53
CA PRO A 15 -37.93 51.18 8.04
C PRO A 15 -38.18 50.12 9.12
N THR A 16 -38.98 49.12 8.76
CA THR A 16 -39.08 47.90 9.56
C THR A 16 -37.73 47.20 9.44
N THR A 17 -36.95 47.19 10.53
CA THR A 17 -35.76 46.37 10.66
C THR A 17 -36.18 44.90 10.66
N THR A 18 -36.09 44.25 9.50
CA THR A 18 -36.11 42.79 9.42
C THR A 18 -34.95 42.26 10.24
N GLN A 19 -35.24 41.69 11.41
CA GLN A 19 -34.25 41.01 12.23
C GLN A 19 -33.70 39.83 11.43
N ALA A 20 -32.42 39.89 11.04
CA ALA A 20 -31.75 38.80 10.38
C ALA A 20 -31.83 37.54 11.26
N ALA A 21 -32.27 36.42 10.68
CA ALA A 21 -32.24 35.14 11.35
C ALA A 21 -30.81 34.87 11.83
N ALA A 22 -30.67 34.48 13.11
CA ALA A 22 -29.37 34.12 13.66
C ALA A 22 -28.74 33.01 12.80
N PRO A 23 -27.41 33.06 12.55
CA PRO A 23 -26.73 32.00 11.84
C PRO A 23 -26.95 30.67 12.61
N PRO A 24 -27.07 29.54 11.90
CA PRO A 24 -27.19 28.23 12.54
C PRO A 24 -26.02 28.06 13.52
N ALA A 25 -26.32 27.63 14.74
CA ALA A 25 -25.31 27.38 15.75
C ALA A 25 -24.26 26.42 15.16
N GLU A 26 -22.98 26.82 15.20
CA GLU A 26 -21.90 25.94 14.81
C GLU A 26 -21.85 24.76 15.77
N LEU A 27 -21.91 23.54 15.22
CA LEU A 27 -21.80 22.32 16.00
C LEU A 27 -20.48 22.32 16.76
N SER A 28 -20.53 21.98 18.06
CA SER A 28 -19.32 21.77 18.83
C SER A 28 -18.50 20.61 18.26
N LEU A 29 -17.23 20.51 18.67
CA LEU A 29 -16.38 19.39 18.25
C LEU A 29 -16.99 18.04 18.64
N GLU A 30 -17.54 17.94 19.85
CA GLU A 30 -18.18 16.75 20.38
C GLU A 30 -19.43 16.37 19.57
N GLU A 31 -20.24 17.34 19.18
CA GLU A 31 -21.43 17.12 18.34
C GLU A 31 -21.03 16.65 16.93
N ARG A 32 -19.96 17.21 16.36
CA ARG A 32 -19.42 16.77 15.07
C ARG A 32 -18.86 15.35 15.15
N LEU A 33 -18.15 15.01 16.21
CA LEU A 33 -17.63 13.65 16.42
C LEU A 33 -18.76 12.64 16.63
N ALA A 34 -19.78 12.99 17.41
CA ALA A 34 -20.95 12.14 17.61
C ALA A 34 -21.72 11.91 16.30
N LEU A 35 -21.90 12.95 15.49
CA LEU A 35 -22.53 12.86 14.17
C LEU A 35 -21.74 11.93 13.23
N VAL A 36 -20.42 12.11 13.14
CA VAL A 36 -19.55 11.27 12.30
C VAL A 36 -19.57 9.82 12.77
N ASN A 37 -19.50 9.59 14.09
CA ASN A 37 -19.54 8.25 14.65
C ASN A 37 -20.88 7.55 14.33
N ALA A 38 -22.01 8.26 14.50
CA ALA A 38 -23.33 7.72 14.17
C ALA A 38 -23.46 7.42 12.67
N ALA A 39 -23.00 8.33 11.80
CA ALA A 39 -23.02 8.13 10.36
C ALA A 39 -22.14 6.93 9.92
N MET A 40 -20.94 6.79 10.49
CA MET A 40 -20.07 5.64 10.19
C MET A 40 -20.66 4.33 10.71
N THR A 41 -21.25 4.33 11.91
CA THR A 41 -21.94 3.15 12.45
C THR A 41 -23.04 2.69 11.49
N ALA A 42 -23.91 3.60 11.05
CA ALA A 42 -24.99 3.26 10.12
C ALA A 42 -24.47 2.71 8.78
N ARG A 43 -23.38 3.30 8.24
CA ARG A 43 -22.77 2.80 6.99
C ARG A 43 -22.15 1.42 7.15
N LEU A 44 -21.60 1.10 8.31
CA LEU A 44 -21.05 -0.22 8.61
C LEU A 44 -22.16 -1.26 8.76
N ASP A 45 -23.27 -0.90 9.42
CA ASP A 45 -24.43 -1.78 9.55
C ASP A 45 -25.04 -2.10 8.17
N GLU A 46 -25.18 -1.09 7.30
CA GLU A 46 -25.65 -1.30 5.93
C GLU A 46 -24.69 -2.19 5.12
N ALA A 47 -23.38 -1.98 5.26
CA ALA A 47 -22.37 -2.81 4.60
C ALA A 47 -22.37 -4.26 5.12
N ALA A 48 -22.58 -4.48 6.42
CA ALA A 48 -22.69 -5.80 7.02
C ALA A 48 -23.88 -6.57 6.44
N VAL A 49 -25.06 -5.93 6.36
CA VAL A 49 -26.25 -6.53 5.75
C VAL A 49 -26.00 -6.86 4.27
N ALA A 50 -25.43 -5.93 3.50
CA ALA A 50 -25.12 -6.17 2.10
C ALA A 50 -24.13 -7.33 1.91
N TYR A 51 -23.13 -7.44 2.79
CA TYR A 51 -22.19 -8.56 2.80
C TYR A 51 -22.89 -9.89 3.08
N GLU A 52 -23.71 -9.96 4.13
CA GLU A 52 -24.45 -11.18 4.49
C GLU A 52 -25.36 -11.64 3.33
N VAL A 53 -26.12 -10.71 2.73
CA VAL A 53 -27.00 -11.03 1.61
C VAL A 53 -26.21 -11.51 0.39
N ASN A 54 -25.15 -10.79 0.02
CA ASN A 54 -24.36 -11.14 -1.17
C ASN A 54 -23.58 -12.45 -0.99
N THR A 55 -23.21 -12.80 0.24
CA THR A 55 -22.41 -14.01 0.52
C THR A 55 -23.25 -15.22 0.98
N ALA A 56 -24.56 -15.07 1.18
CA ALA A 56 -25.46 -16.14 1.64
C ALA A 56 -25.43 -17.42 0.79
N HIS A 57 -25.06 -17.32 -0.49
CA HIS A 57 -24.96 -18.44 -1.41
C HIS A 57 -23.59 -19.13 -1.41
N ILE A 58 -22.60 -18.56 -0.71
CA ILE A 58 -21.25 -19.12 -0.60
C ILE A 58 -21.21 -19.96 0.69
N PRO A 59 -20.88 -21.26 0.63
CA PRO A 59 -20.76 -22.08 1.83
C PRO A 59 -19.47 -21.72 2.60
N THR A 60 -19.51 -20.65 3.39
CA THR A 60 -18.41 -20.25 4.27
C THR A 60 -18.71 -20.67 5.71
N LYS A 61 -17.73 -21.29 6.38
CA LYS A 61 -17.76 -21.42 7.84
C LYS A 61 -17.19 -20.13 8.43
N PRO A 62 -17.84 -19.48 9.41
CA PRO A 62 -17.23 -18.37 10.14
C PRO A 62 -15.88 -18.81 10.68
N VAL A 63 -14.84 -18.03 10.41
CA VAL A 63 -13.49 -18.30 10.94
C VAL A 63 -13.52 -17.96 12.43
N ASP A 64 -13.39 -18.97 13.28
CA ASP A 64 -13.18 -18.76 14.71
C ASP A 64 -11.75 -18.26 14.92
N LEU A 65 -11.61 -16.96 15.20
CA LEU A 65 -10.32 -16.32 15.42
C LEU A 65 -9.62 -16.82 16.70
N ALA A 66 -10.34 -17.47 17.62
CA ALA A 66 -9.74 -18.09 18.80
C ALA A 66 -8.96 -19.37 18.46
N ASP A 67 -9.36 -20.07 17.39
CA ASP A 67 -8.72 -21.32 16.93
C ASP A 67 -7.51 -21.07 16.01
N VAL A 68 -7.29 -19.81 15.59
CA VAL A 68 -6.20 -19.42 14.67
C VAL A 68 -4.87 -19.16 15.40
N VAL A 69 -4.87 -19.08 16.73
CA VAL A 69 -3.66 -18.81 17.53
C VAL A 69 -3.14 -20.08 18.21
N THR A 70 -2.75 -21.07 17.41
CA THR A 70 -2.01 -22.26 17.90
C THR A 70 -0.67 -22.48 17.20
N VAL A 71 -0.15 -21.47 16.50
CA VAL A 71 1.18 -21.54 15.89
C VAL A 71 2.23 -21.15 16.94
N PRO A 72 3.24 -21.99 17.23
CA PRO A 72 4.37 -21.60 18.06
C PRO A 72 5.09 -20.37 17.48
N LEU A 73 5.29 -19.34 18.30
CA LEU A 73 5.96 -18.08 17.96
C LEU A 73 7.48 -18.21 17.75
N THR A 74 8.00 -19.41 17.54
CA THR A 74 9.40 -19.63 17.17
C THR A 74 9.49 -19.64 15.65
N PRO A 75 10.04 -18.60 14.99
CA PRO A 75 10.34 -18.67 13.57
C PRO A 75 11.49 -19.66 13.42
N THR A 76 11.18 -20.93 13.21
CA THR A 76 12.12 -21.80 12.53
C THR A 76 12.20 -21.24 11.11
N LEU A 77 13.39 -20.81 10.69
CA LEU A 77 13.75 -20.57 9.29
C LEU A 77 13.58 -21.88 8.51
N GLN A 78 12.35 -22.34 8.33
CA GLN A 78 12.04 -23.39 7.38
C GLN A 78 12.29 -22.76 6.01
N PRO A 79 13.11 -23.39 5.15
CA PRO A 79 13.17 -23.00 3.76
C PRO A 79 11.74 -22.99 3.22
N PRO A 80 11.35 -21.97 2.42
CA PRO A 80 10.01 -21.91 1.86
C PRO A 80 9.66 -23.25 1.18
N PRO A 81 8.41 -23.73 1.33
CA PRO A 81 8.01 -25.01 0.76
C PRO A 81 8.17 -24.98 -0.77
N ALA A 82 8.88 -25.99 -1.28
CA ALA A 82 9.35 -26.15 -2.66
C ALA A 82 10.28 -25.03 -3.16
N SER A 83 11.57 -25.14 -2.83
CA SER A 83 12.60 -24.44 -3.59
C SER A 83 12.55 -24.90 -5.05
N TYR A 84 12.64 -23.98 -6.01
CA TYR A 84 12.88 -24.35 -7.40
C TYR A 84 14.00 -25.41 -7.50
N PRO A 85 13.88 -26.42 -8.38
CA PRO A 85 14.86 -27.50 -8.47
C PRO A 85 16.23 -27.01 -8.94
N THR A 86 16.28 -25.88 -9.63
CA THR A 86 17.51 -25.37 -10.25
C THR A 86 18.21 -24.34 -9.34
N PRO A 87 19.55 -24.38 -9.23
CA PRO A 87 20.28 -23.58 -8.23
C PRO A 87 20.07 -22.06 -8.31
N VAL A 88 20.05 -21.47 -9.52
CA VAL A 88 19.89 -20.02 -9.68
C VAL A 88 18.46 -19.60 -9.33
N ALA A 89 17.46 -20.34 -9.80
CA ALA A 89 16.06 -20.09 -9.44
C ALA A 89 15.83 -20.22 -7.93
N ALA A 90 16.39 -21.25 -7.31
CA ALA A 90 16.30 -21.45 -5.86
C ALA A 90 16.96 -20.30 -5.07
N LEU A 91 18.10 -19.77 -5.54
CA LEU A 91 18.73 -18.61 -4.93
C LEU A 91 17.85 -17.37 -5.06
N LEU A 92 17.34 -17.07 -6.26
CA LEU A 92 16.50 -15.90 -6.51
C LEU A 92 15.20 -15.95 -5.69
N GLN A 93 14.60 -17.13 -5.52
CA GLN A 93 13.44 -17.32 -4.64
C GLN A 93 13.75 -17.03 -3.17
N ARG A 94 14.91 -17.49 -2.66
CA ARG A 94 15.35 -17.15 -1.29
C ARG A 94 15.65 -15.65 -1.14
N ALA A 95 16.24 -15.03 -2.16
CA ALA A 95 16.52 -13.59 -2.17
C ALA A 95 15.21 -12.79 -2.18
N HIS A 96 14.22 -13.19 -2.98
CA HIS A 96 12.88 -12.62 -2.97
C HIS A 96 12.23 -12.75 -1.59
N HIS A 97 12.25 -13.95 -1.01
CA HIS A 97 11.70 -14.20 0.33
C HIS A 97 12.37 -13.31 1.39
N ARG A 98 13.70 -13.20 1.37
CA ARG A 98 14.45 -12.31 2.27
C ARG A 98 14.02 -10.85 2.15
N LEU A 99 13.76 -10.36 0.94
CA LEU A 99 13.29 -9.00 0.70
C LEU A 99 11.83 -8.81 1.10
N LEU A 100 11.01 -9.86 0.97
CA LEU A 100 9.58 -9.84 1.33
C LEU A 100 9.38 -9.82 2.85
N THR A 101 10.18 -10.57 3.60
CA THR A 101 10.08 -10.65 5.06
C THR A 101 10.99 -9.67 5.78
N GLY A 102 11.98 -9.11 5.09
CA GLY A 102 12.92 -8.12 5.60
C GLY A 102 12.59 -6.71 5.11
N SER A 103 13.51 -5.78 5.39
CA SER A 103 13.48 -4.42 4.85
C SER A 103 14.28 -4.32 3.55
N TRP A 104 13.88 -3.40 2.69
CA TRP A 104 14.54 -3.07 1.43
C TRP A 104 15.17 -1.67 1.52
N CYS A 105 16.32 -1.48 0.86
CA CYS A 105 16.97 -0.17 0.75
C CYS A 105 17.46 0.14 -0.68
N SER A 106 17.67 1.44 -0.92
CA SER A 106 18.33 2.00 -2.09
C SER A 106 19.68 2.63 -1.71
N GLY A 107 20.62 2.67 -2.64
CA GLY A 107 21.90 3.35 -2.50
C GLY A 107 22.96 2.58 -1.72
N ALA A 108 22.62 1.42 -1.15
CA ALA A 108 23.53 0.54 -0.43
C ALA A 108 23.19 -0.93 -0.66
N LEU A 109 24.17 -1.82 -0.49
CA LEU A 109 23.92 -3.28 -0.48
C LEU A 109 23.19 -3.72 0.79
N VAL A 110 23.55 -3.09 1.90
CA VAL A 110 22.93 -3.22 3.21
C VAL A 110 22.98 -1.83 3.85
N ASP A 111 21.87 -1.34 4.41
CA ASP A 111 21.89 -0.09 5.17
C ASP A 111 22.20 -0.32 6.66
N GLU A 112 22.22 0.77 7.43
CA GLU A 112 22.53 0.74 8.88
C GLU A 112 21.49 -0.06 9.69
N ASP A 113 20.24 -0.14 9.21
CA ASP A 113 19.16 -0.90 9.83
C ASP A 113 19.14 -2.37 9.37
N GLY A 114 20.07 -2.78 8.49
CA GLY A 114 20.19 -4.12 7.97
C GLY A 114 19.27 -4.44 6.77
N ALA A 115 18.55 -3.44 6.25
CA ALA A 115 17.77 -3.56 5.02
C ALA A 115 18.68 -3.81 3.82
N ARG A 116 18.18 -4.46 2.78
CA ARG A 116 19.00 -4.89 1.64
C ARG A 116 18.41 -4.47 0.31
N CYS A 117 19.28 -4.07 -0.62
CA CYS A 117 18.89 -3.96 -2.02
C CYS A 117 18.81 -5.34 -2.69
N MET A 118 18.33 -5.40 -3.94
CA MET A 118 18.24 -6.67 -4.68
C MET A 118 19.58 -7.43 -4.75
N LEU A 119 20.67 -6.74 -5.11
CA LEU A 119 21.99 -7.36 -5.20
C LEU A 119 22.53 -7.78 -3.81
N GLY A 120 22.23 -6.99 -2.77
CA GLY A 120 22.56 -7.32 -1.39
C GLY A 120 21.85 -8.56 -0.87
N ALA A 121 20.60 -8.78 -1.28
CA ALA A 121 19.84 -9.99 -0.97
C ALA A 121 20.40 -11.22 -1.71
N ILE A 122 20.70 -11.10 -3.00
CA ILE A 122 21.36 -12.16 -3.79
C ILE A 122 22.70 -12.55 -3.15
N ARG A 123 23.55 -11.57 -2.84
CA ARG A 123 24.86 -11.84 -2.22
C ARG A 123 24.73 -12.54 -0.87
N ALA A 124 23.74 -12.18 -0.06
CA ALA A 124 23.47 -12.85 1.21
C ALA A 124 23.08 -14.33 1.01
N GLU A 125 22.23 -14.61 0.02
CA GLU A 125 21.73 -15.96 -0.26
C GLU A 125 22.67 -16.84 -1.09
N ALA A 126 23.65 -16.23 -1.78
CA ALA A 126 24.74 -16.92 -2.46
C ALA A 126 25.77 -17.51 -1.50
N ARG A 127 25.80 -17.04 -0.23
CA ARG A 127 26.69 -17.56 0.84
C ARG A 127 28.18 -17.63 0.45
N GLY A 128 28.63 -16.70 -0.39
CA GLY A 128 30.02 -16.61 -0.87
C GLY A 128 30.29 -17.29 -2.21
N ASP A 129 29.33 -18.02 -2.80
CA ASP A 129 29.45 -18.56 -4.15
C ASP A 129 29.35 -17.43 -5.19
N LYS A 130 30.50 -17.03 -5.74
CA LYS A 130 30.61 -15.95 -6.72
C LYS A 130 30.04 -16.31 -8.09
N GLY A 131 30.09 -17.58 -8.48
CA GLY A 131 29.52 -18.03 -9.75
C GLY A 131 27.99 -17.99 -9.70
N LEU A 132 27.43 -18.44 -8.58
CA LEU A 132 25.99 -18.43 -8.35
C LEU A 132 25.45 -16.99 -8.16
N GLU A 133 26.17 -16.14 -7.41
CA GLU A 133 25.87 -14.70 -7.28
C GLU A 133 25.81 -14.02 -8.66
N ALA A 134 26.84 -14.22 -9.49
CA ALA A 134 26.92 -13.61 -10.83
C ALA A 134 25.82 -14.13 -11.77
N SER A 135 25.54 -15.43 -11.77
CA SER A 135 24.50 -16.04 -12.60
C SER A 135 23.11 -15.52 -12.23
N ALA A 136 22.80 -15.43 -10.93
CA ALA A 136 21.55 -14.86 -10.45
C ALA A 136 21.40 -13.38 -10.79
N ALA A 137 22.47 -12.58 -10.60
CA ALA A 137 22.45 -11.16 -10.97
C ALA A 137 22.26 -10.97 -12.49
N SER A 138 22.85 -11.84 -13.31
CA SER A 138 22.69 -11.81 -14.77
C SER A 138 21.25 -12.12 -15.20
N VAL A 139 20.63 -13.16 -14.64
CA VAL A 139 19.23 -13.49 -14.94
C VAL A 139 18.29 -12.39 -14.47
N LEU A 140 18.54 -11.77 -13.31
CA LEU A 140 17.77 -10.64 -12.84
C LEU A 140 17.87 -9.44 -13.77
N LEU A 141 19.08 -9.10 -14.25
CA LEU A 141 19.25 -8.00 -15.21
C LEU A 141 18.51 -8.27 -16.52
N ASP A 142 18.55 -9.51 -17.02
CA ASP A 142 17.79 -9.89 -18.22
C ASP A 142 16.27 -9.82 -17.98
N ALA A 143 15.77 -10.27 -16.83
CA ALA A 143 14.36 -10.10 -16.47
C ALA A 143 13.95 -8.61 -16.45
N ILE A 144 14.80 -7.74 -15.87
CA ILE A 144 14.58 -6.30 -15.84
C ILE A 144 14.54 -5.72 -17.25
N ARG A 145 15.51 -6.05 -18.11
CA ARG A 145 15.59 -5.53 -19.48
C ARG A 145 14.40 -5.96 -20.35
N ARG A 146 13.91 -7.19 -20.15
CA ARG A 146 12.70 -7.69 -20.84
C ARG A 146 11.46 -6.87 -20.53
N GLU A 147 11.35 -6.34 -19.32
CA GLU A 147 10.17 -5.59 -18.86
C GLU A 147 10.33 -4.08 -19.09
N PHE A 148 11.53 -3.53 -18.88
CA PHE A 148 11.77 -2.09 -18.82
C PHE A 148 12.61 -1.53 -19.97
N GLY A 149 13.23 -2.37 -20.79
CA GLY A 149 14.08 -1.97 -21.91
C GLY A 149 15.56 -2.32 -21.72
N ASP A 150 16.27 -2.45 -22.85
CA ASP A 150 17.68 -2.84 -22.89
C ASP A 150 18.65 -1.73 -22.40
N ASP A 151 18.15 -0.51 -22.23
CA ASP A 151 18.89 0.65 -21.71
C ASP A 151 19.16 0.58 -20.20
N VAL A 152 18.59 -0.40 -19.49
CA VAL A 152 18.93 -0.62 -18.08
C VAL A 152 20.35 -1.18 -17.96
N ASP A 153 21.24 -0.36 -17.39
CA ASP A 153 22.67 -0.68 -17.30
C ASP A 153 22.99 -1.79 -16.28
N SER A 154 22.33 -1.79 -15.11
CA SER A 154 22.70 -2.67 -14.00
C SER A 154 21.56 -2.90 -13.00
N VAL A 155 21.66 -3.98 -12.23
CA VAL A 155 20.73 -4.26 -11.12
C VAL A 155 20.78 -3.17 -10.03
N PRO A 156 21.96 -2.70 -9.56
CA PRO A 156 22.01 -1.61 -8.59
C PRO A 156 21.38 -0.30 -9.07
N SER A 157 21.69 0.14 -10.30
CA SER A 157 21.10 1.39 -10.83
C SER A 157 19.59 1.29 -10.97
N PHE A 158 19.06 0.14 -11.41
CA PHE A 158 17.62 -0.10 -11.44
C PHE A 158 17.01 -0.11 -10.04
N ASN A 159 17.65 -0.76 -9.06
CA ASN A 159 17.18 -0.76 -7.67
C ASN A 159 17.04 0.67 -7.13
N ASP A 160 18.06 1.48 -7.35
CA ASP A 160 18.17 2.82 -6.78
C ASP A 160 17.27 3.85 -7.49
N ALA A 161 16.81 3.54 -8.71
CA ALA A 161 15.84 4.35 -9.44
C ALA A 161 14.42 4.30 -8.88
N HIS A 162 14.13 3.39 -7.93
CA HIS A 162 12.81 3.25 -7.33
C HIS A 162 12.76 3.81 -5.91
N GLY A 163 11.64 4.44 -5.55
CA GLY A 163 11.38 4.95 -4.19
C GLY A 163 10.71 3.92 -3.26
N SER A 164 10.46 2.69 -3.72
CA SER A 164 9.85 1.65 -2.90
C SER A 164 10.24 0.25 -3.38
N ALA A 165 10.13 -0.72 -2.49
CA ALA A 165 10.50 -2.11 -2.72
C ALA A 165 9.61 -2.84 -3.74
N ARG A 166 8.41 -2.31 -4.06
CA ARG A 166 7.38 -3.04 -4.83
C ARG A 166 7.88 -3.54 -6.20
N VAL A 167 8.49 -2.65 -6.99
CA VAL A 167 9.00 -3.02 -8.32
C VAL A 167 10.25 -3.90 -8.21
N PRO A 168 11.27 -3.55 -7.40
CA PRO A 168 12.40 -4.43 -7.14
C PRO A 168 12.03 -5.86 -6.72
N LEU A 169 11.16 -6.05 -5.72
CA LEU A 169 10.75 -7.40 -5.28
C LEU A 169 10.09 -8.20 -6.40
N ARG A 170 9.17 -7.58 -7.15
CA ARG A 170 8.50 -8.22 -8.29
C ARG A 170 9.51 -8.72 -9.31
N MET A 171 10.56 -7.94 -9.60
CA MET A 171 11.58 -8.36 -10.56
C MET A 171 12.42 -9.54 -10.07
N VAL A 172 12.70 -9.64 -8.77
CA VAL A 172 13.41 -10.80 -8.21
C VAL A 172 12.55 -12.07 -8.32
N ASP A 173 11.25 -11.99 -8.08
CA ASP A 173 10.32 -13.12 -8.24
C ASP A 173 10.18 -13.57 -9.71
N GLN A 174 10.04 -12.62 -10.63
CA GLN A 174 10.03 -12.90 -12.07
C GLN A 174 11.35 -13.52 -12.55
N ALA A 175 12.48 -13.05 -12.03
CA ALA A 175 13.79 -13.61 -12.35
C ALA A 175 13.93 -15.07 -11.85
N ALA A 176 13.36 -15.40 -10.69
CA ALA A 176 13.33 -16.78 -10.21
C ALA A 176 12.56 -17.69 -11.16
N SER A 177 11.37 -17.24 -11.60
CA SER A 177 10.56 -17.96 -12.59
C SER A 177 11.28 -18.10 -13.95
N LEU A 178 12.00 -17.06 -14.38
CA LEU A 178 12.79 -17.09 -15.62
C LEU A 178 13.98 -18.05 -15.54
N ALA A 179 14.67 -18.11 -14.41
CA ALA A 179 15.76 -19.05 -14.18
C ALA A 179 15.26 -20.50 -14.23
N ASP A 180 14.14 -20.80 -13.57
CA ASP A 180 13.53 -22.13 -13.57
C ASP A 180 13.11 -22.57 -14.97
N ALA A 181 12.45 -21.69 -15.72
CA ALA A 181 12.07 -21.93 -17.11
C ALA A 181 13.27 -22.21 -18.04
N ARG A 182 14.49 -21.82 -17.63
CA ARG A 182 15.74 -22.07 -18.37
C ARG A 182 16.56 -23.25 -17.82
N GLY A 183 16.14 -23.87 -16.73
CA GLY A 183 16.90 -24.94 -16.10
C GLY A 183 18.14 -24.47 -15.30
N LEU A 184 18.16 -23.23 -14.82
CA LEU A 184 19.33 -22.57 -14.19
C LEU A 184 19.28 -22.51 -12.66
#